data_AF-A0A3B8SQI1-F1
#
_entry.id   AF-A0A3B8SQI1-F1
#
_cell.length_a   1.000
_cell.length_b   1.000
_cell.length_c   1.000
_cell.angle_alpha   90.00
_cell.angle_beta   90.00
_cell.angle_gamma   90.00
#
_symmetry.space_group_name_H-M   'P 1'
#
loop_
_entity.id
_entity.type
_entity.pdbx_description
1 polymer ?
#
loop_
_entity_poly.entity_id
_entity_poly.type
_entity_poly.pdbx_seq_one_letter_code
_entity_poly.pdbx_strand_id
1 'polypeptide(L)' 'EMRAQGAATVPTTLELERLTNPFLRATTVAQLAERRLQKDQF' A
#
# COMPACT_ATOMS: atom_id res chain seq x y z
N GLU A 1 9.69 -6.61 11.31
CA GLU A 1 10.17 -7.89 11.89
C GLU A 1 9.93 -9.09 10.96
N MET A 2 8.72 -9.30 10.43
CA MET A 2 8.41 -10.45 9.54
C MET A 2 9.38 -10.64 8.36
N ARG A 3 9.73 -9.56 7.64
CA ARG A 3 10.69 -9.63 6.52
C ARG A 3 12.12 -9.98 6.95
N ALA A 4 12.55 -9.56 8.14
CA ALA A 4 13.88 -9.88 8.68
C ALA A 4 13.98 -11.35 9.12
N GLN A 5 12.85 -11.98 9.43
CA GLN A 5 12.74 -13.37 9.87
C GLN A 5 12.43 -14.34 8.71
N GLY A 6 12.32 -13.84 7.47
CA GLY A 6 11.97 -14.65 6.29
C GLY A 6 10.52 -15.15 6.26
N ALA A 7 9.64 -14.65 7.14
CA ALA A 7 8.24 -15.05 7.18
C ALA A 7 7.42 -14.35 6.09
N ALA A 8 6.39 -15.05 5.58
CA ALA A 8 5.46 -14.49 4.60
C ALA A 8 4.69 -13.30 5.20
N THR A 9 4.59 -12.19 4.48
CA THR A 9 3.82 -11.00 4.90
C THR A 9 2.36 -11.05 4.46
N VAL A 10 1.87 -12.24 4.12
CA VAL A 10 0.51 -12.51 3.63
C VAL A 10 -0.05 -13.72 4.38
N PRO A 11 -1.37 -13.81 4.56
CA PRO A 11 -2.42 -12.87 4.12
C PRO A 11 -2.52 -11.61 5.00
N THR A 12 -3.03 -10.51 4.43
CA THR A 12 -3.48 -9.31 5.15
C THR A 12 -5.01 -9.18 5.06
N THR A 13 -5.62 -8.39 5.93
CA THR A 13 -7.08 -8.12 5.90
C THR A 13 -7.37 -6.81 5.16
N LEU A 14 -8.57 -6.71 4.57
CA LEU A 14 -8.97 -5.49 3.85
C LEU A 14 -9.03 -4.26 4.78
N GLU A 15 -9.38 -4.45 6.05
CA GLU A 15 -9.37 -3.38 7.06
C GLU A 15 -7.96 -2.83 7.29
N LEU A 16 -6.98 -3.74 7.44
CA LEU A 16 -5.57 -3.35 7.60
C LEU A 16 -5.05 -2.64 6.33
N GLU A 17 -5.42 -3.12 5.16
CA GLU A 17 -5.06 -2.48 3.88
C GLU A 17 -5.66 -1.07 3.77
N ARG A 18 -6.90 -0.82 4.19
CA ARG A 18 -7.49 0.53 4.17
C ARG A 18 -6.75 1.53 5.06
N LEU A 19 -6.21 1.08 6.19
CA LEU A 19 -5.46 1.91 7.11
C LEU A 19 -4.03 2.21 6.62
N THR A 20 -3.40 1.23 5.97
CA THR A 20 -1.96 1.27 5.68
C THR A 20 -1.63 1.52 4.20
N ASN A 21 -2.49 1.10 3.27
CA ASN A 21 -2.22 1.16 1.83
C ASN A 21 -2.49 2.58 1.28
N PRO A 22 -1.47 3.29 0.76
CA PRO A 22 -1.64 4.66 0.24
C PRO A 22 -2.60 4.76 -0.94
N PHE A 23 -2.77 3.69 -1.72
CA PHE A 23 -3.66 3.68 -2.89
C PHE A 23 -5.13 3.59 -2.47
N LEU A 24 -5.44 2.77 -1.48
CA LEU A 24 -6.81 2.65 -0.94
C LEU A 24 -7.26 3.89 -0.18
N ARG A 25 -6.32 4.74 0.20
CA ARG A 25 -6.56 6.03 0.88
C ARG A 25 -6.67 7.21 -0.09
N ALA A 26 -6.69 6.98 -1.40
CA ALA A 26 -6.90 8.06 -2.37
C ALA A 26 -8.39 8.41 -2.43
N THR A 27 -8.73 9.69 -2.28
CA THR A 27 -10.13 10.13 -2.32
C THR A 27 -10.57 10.53 -3.73
N THR A 28 -9.62 10.66 -4.66
CA THR A 28 -9.86 11.02 -6.07
C THR A 28 -8.98 10.22 -7.01
N VAL A 29 -9.42 10.11 -8.26
CA VAL A 29 -8.66 9.44 -9.33
C VAL A 29 -7.32 10.14 -9.60
N ALA A 30 -7.27 11.47 -9.51
CA ALA A 30 -6.04 12.24 -9.71
C ALA A 30 -4.98 11.91 -8.64
N GLN A 31 -5.38 11.82 -7.36
CA GLN A 31 -4.48 11.42 -6.27
C GLN A 31 -3.97 9.99 -6.42
N LEU A 32 -4.80 9.08 -6.93
CA LEU A 32 -4.36 7.71 -7.20
C LEU A 32 -3.27 7.69 -8.28
N ALA A 33 -3.45 8.44 -9.36
CA ALA A 33 -2.49 8.56 -10.45
C ALA A 33 -1.17 9.19 -9.98
N GLU A 34 -1.23 10.26 -9.19
CA GLU A 34 -0.06 10.92 -8.60
C GLU A 34 0.74 9.96 -7.71
N ARG A 35 0.07 9.26 -6.78
CA ARG A 35 0.72 8.27 -5.90
C ARG A 35 1.34 7.12 -6.68
N ARG A 36 0.73 6.74 -7.81
CA ARG A 36 1.29 5.70 -8.67
C ARG A 36 2.56 6.18 -9.36
N LEU A 37 2.53 7.38 -9.94
CA LEU A 37 3.70 7.98 -10.58
C LEU A 37 4.86 8.13 -9.58
N GLN A 38 4.58 8.64 -8.38
CA GLN A 38 5.58 8.77 -7.31
C GLN A 38 6.18 7.40 -6.93
N LYS A 39 5.34 6.38 -6.75
CA LYS A 39 5.80 5.02 -6.45
C LYS A 39 6.65 4.43 -7.59
N ASP A 40 6.31 4.72 -8.83
CA ASP A 40 7.06 4.18 -9.98
C ASP A 40 8.43 4.87 -10.16
N GLN A 41 8.62 6.06 -9.59
CA GLN A 41 9.88 6.81 -9.59
C GLN A 41 10.72 6.65 -8.31
N PHE A 42 10.18 6.00 -7.28
CA PHE A 42 10.81 5.80 -5.96
C PHE A 42 11.55 4.47 -5.87
#